data_AF-A0A5K1E0W3-F1
#
_entry.id   AF-A0A5K1E0W3-F1
#
_cell.length_a   1.000
_cell.length_b   1.000
_cell.length_c   1.000
_cell.angle_alpha   90.00
_cell.angle_beta   90.00
_cell.angle_gamma   90.00
#
_symmetry.space_group_name_H-M   'P 1'
#
loop_
_entity.id
_entity.type
_entity.pdbx_description
1 polymer ?
#
loop_
_entity_poly.entity_id
_entity_poly.type
_entity_poly.pdbx_seq_one_letter_code
_entity_poly.pdbx_strand_id
1 'polypeptide(L)'
;EVKRLTSELHYIPGMLGSKDVTYIDFLDRVHQGELKLRSQGLWIVPHPWLCLFVPSSRILEFHDVVFKGILSRNTSGPLLSYPLNRN
;
A
#
# COMPACT_ATOMS: atom_id res chain seq x y z
N GLU A 1 2.94 23.65 6.28
CA GLU A 1 2.05 22.57 6.76
C GLU A 1 2.67 21.18 6.66
N VAL A 2 3.01 20.67 5.46
CA VAL A 2 3.59 19.31 5.31
C VAL A 2 4.80 19.06 6.23
N LYS A 3 5.79 19.97 6.24
CA LYS A 3 6.98 19.84 7.12
C LYS A 3 6.64 19.75 8.62
N ARG A 4 5.56 20.42 9.05
CA ARG A 4 5.08 20.43 10.44
C ARG A 4 4.35 19.13 10.77
N LEU A 5 3.56 18.60 9.83
CA LEU A 5 2.88 17.31 10.02
C LEU A 5 3.85 16.13 10.01
N THR A 6 4.93 16.21 9.24
CA THR A 6 5.91 15.13 9.13
C THR A 6 6.99 15.16 10.22
N SER A 7 7.11 16.24 11.01
CA SER A 7 8.20 16.38 12.00
C SER A 7 8.10 15.40 13.17
N GLU A 8 6.92 14.85 13.43
CA GLU A 8 6.67 13.88 14.52
C GLU A 8 6.76 12.42 14.05
N LEU A 9 7.03 12.18 12.76
CA LEU A 9 7.09 10.84 12.19
C LEU A 9 8.49 10.24 12.34
N HIS A 10 8.54 8.94 12.62
CA HIS A 10 9.78 8.18 12.80
C HIS A 10 10.17 7.39 11.52
N TYR A 11 10.12 8.03 10.36
CA TYR A 11 10.59 7.42 9.10
C TYR A 11 12.12 7.46 9.00
N ILE A 12 12.69 6.63 8.11
CA ILE A 12 14.14 6.61 7.87
C ILE A 12 14.59 7.94 7.23
N PRO A 13 15.56 8.67 7.80
CA PRO A 13 16.06 9.91 7.22
C PRO A 13 16.52 9.75 5.77
N GLY A 14 16.20 10.73 4.92
CA GLY A 14 16.54 10.70 3.50
C GLY A 14 15.58 9.91 2.60
N MET A 15 14.58 9.21 3.17
CA MET A 15 13.58 8.44 2.39
C MET A 15 12.28 9.21 2.14
N LEU A 16 12.22 10.50 2.49
CA LEU A 16 11.05 11.33 2.23
C LEU A 16 11.06 11.83 0.78
N GLY A 17 10.05 11.41 -0.01
CA GLY A 17 9.80 11.90 -1.36
C GLY A 17 8.48 12.65 -1.45
N SER A 18 8.42 13.65 -2.32
CA SER A 18 7.20 14.39 -2.64
C SER A 18 7.05 14.55 -4.15
N LYS A 19 5.80 14.59 -4.62
CA LYS A 19 5.48 14.85 -6.02
C LYS A 19 4.24 15.72 -6.08
N ASP A 20 4.34 16.83 -6.79
CA ASP A 20 3.20 17.72 -7.06
C ASP A 20 2.47 17.24 -8.32
N VAL A 21 1.16 17.02 -8.19
CA VAL A 21 0.28 16.53 -9.25
C VAL A 21 -1.09 17.21 -9.13
N THR A 22 -1.90 17.15 -10.18
CA THR A 22 -3.28 17.63 -10.08
C THR A 22 -4.11 16.69 -9.20
N TYR A 23 -5.23 17.19 -8.70
CA TYR A 23 -6.18 16.39 -7.93
C TYR A 23 -6.65 15.15 -8.71
N ILE A 24 -6.94 15.33 -10.00
CA ILE A 24 -7.44 14.25 -10.85
C ILE A 24 -6.35 13.22 -11.14
N ASP A 25 -5.12 13.66 -11.42
CA ASP A 25 -3.99 12.75 -11.63
C ASP A 25 -3.72 11.88 -10.39
N PHE A 26 -3.91 12.43 -9.19
CA PHE A 26 -3.77 11.66 -7.95
C PHE A 26 -4.88 10.61 -7.81
N LEU A 27 -6.14 10.97 -8.08
CA LEU A 27 -7.27 10.04 -7.98
C LEU A 27 -7.19 8.92 -9.01
N ASP A 28 -6.75 9.22 -10.24
CA ASP A 28 -6.64 8.26 -11.35
C ASP A 28 -5.28 7.54 -11.43
N ARG A 29 -4.43 7.69 -10.41
CA ARG A 29 -3.03 7.20 -10.43
C ARG A 29 -2.86 5.70 -10.74
N VAL A 30 -3.88 4.88 -10.48
CA VAL A 30 -3.84 3.42 -10.72
C VAL A 30 -4.04 3.09 -12.21
N HIS A 31 -4.71 3.95 -12.98
CA HIS A 31 -5.01 3.69 -14.38
C HIS A 31 -3.74 3.54 -15.24
N GLN A 32 -2.69 4.32 -14.96
CA GLN A 32 -1.40 4.16 -15.63
C GLN A 32 -0.75 2.79 -15.36
N GLY A 33 -0.93 2.25 -14.15
CA GLY A 33 -0.51 0.89 -13.80
C GLY A 33 -1.32 -0.17 -14.54
N GLU A 34 -2.64 0.02 -14.65
CA GLU A 34 -3.52 -0.83 -15.45
C GLU A 34 -3.07 -0.88 -16.92
N LEU A 35 -2.89 0.27 -17.58
CA LEU A 35 -2.50 0.33 -18.99
C LEU A 35 -1.17 -0.40 -19.24
N LYS A 36 -0.20 -0.23 -18.32
CA LYS A 36 1.09 -0.93 -18.37
C LYS A 36 0.94 -2.44 -18.23
N LEU A 37 0.12 -2.91 -17.29
CA LEU A 37 -0.12 -4.35 -17.12
C LEU A 37 -0.92 -4.95 -18.28
N ARG A 38 -1.85 -4.19 -18.87
CA ARG A 38 -2.58 -4.60 -20.08
C ARG A 38 -1.65 -4.80 -21.26
N SER A 39 -0.70 -3.90 -21.50
CA SER A 39 0.29 -4.05 -22.59
C SER A 39 1.22 -5.24 -22.40
N GLN A 40 1.36 -5.74 -21.16
CA GLN A 40 2.13 -6.93 -20.82
C GLN A 40 1.29 -8.21 -20.77
N GLY A 41 -0.02 -8.13 -21.01
CA GLY A 41 -0.93 -9.28 -20.86
C GLY A 41 -1.14 -9.73 -19.40
N LEU A 42 -0.71 -8.92 -18.43
CA LEU A 42 -0.76 -9.24 -16.98
C LEU A 42 -2.01 -8.67 -16.28
N TRP A 43 -2.87 -7.95 -17.00
CA TRP A 43 -4.07 -7.36 -16.41
C TRP A 43 -5.30 -8.26 -16.47
N ILE A 44 -5.47 -9.07 -17.52
CA ILE A 44 -6.61 -9.98 -17.65
C ILE A 44 -6.15 -11.38 -17.22
N VAL A 45 -5.80 -11.51 -15.95
CA VAL A 45 -5.37 -12.77 -15.30
C VAL A 45 -6.23 -13.02 -14.06
N PRO A 46 -6.23 -14.24 -13.48
CA PRO A 46 -6.86 -14.46 -12.19
C PRO A 46 -6.22 -13.59 -11.09
N HIS A 47 -7.07 -12.91 -10.31
CA HIS A 47 -6.64 -12.05 -9.20
C HIS A 47 -7.10 -12.62 -7.86
N PRO A 48 -6.32 -13.51 -7.22
CA PRO A 48 -6.68 -14.10 -5.92
C PRO A 48 -6.41 -13.11 -4.78
N TRP A 49 -7.12 -11.98 -4.78
CA TRP A 49 -6.97 -10.95 -3.74
C TRP A 49 -7.57 -11.39 -2.41
N LEU A 50 -6.95 -10.93 -1.33
CA LEU A 50 -7.42 -11.12 0.03
C LEU A 50 -7.56 -9.75 0.71
N CYS A 51 -8.80 -9.34 0.98
CA CYS A 51 -9.11 -8.07 1.62
C CYS A 51 -9.71 -8.35 3.01
N LEU A 52 -9.05 -7.87 4.07
CA LEU A 52 -9.39 -8.17 5.46
C LEU A 52 -9.49 -6.90 6.31
N PHE A 53 -10.39 -6.93 7.32
CA PHE A 53 -10.33 -6.01 8.45
C PHE A 53 -9.68 -6.71 9.64
N VAL A 54 -8.59 -6.16 10.16
CA VAL A 54 -7.87 -6.70 11.32
C VAL A 54 -8.03 -5.73 12.49
N PRO A 55 -8.45 -6.20 13.68
CA PRO A 55 -8.50 -5.36 14.87
C PRO A 55 -7.11 -4.81 15.22
N SER A 56 -7.04 -3.53 15.61
CA SER A 56 -5.78 -2.88 16.03
C SER A 56 -5.06 -3.66 17.14
N SER A 57 -5.80 -4.24 18.08
CA SER A 57 -5.25 -5.06 19.17
C SER A 57 -4.52 -6.32 18.72
N ARG A 58 -4.69 -6.76 17.46
CA ARG A 58 -4.10 -7.97 16.89
C ARG A 58 -3.18 -7.70 15.69
N ILE A 59 -2.95 -6.43 15.31
CA ILE A 59 -2.20 -6.12 14.08
C ILE A 59 -0.73 -6.57 14.13
N LEU A 60 -0.11 -6.55 15.32
CA LEU A 60 1.27 -7.02 15.49
C LEU A 60 1.39 -8.54 15.39
N GLU A 61 0.44 -9.28 15.99
CA GLU A 61 0.36 -10.74 15.85
C GLU A 61 0.11 -11.12 14.38
N PHE A 62 -0.80 -10.42 13.70
CA PHE A 62 -1.04 -10.60 12.27
C PHE A 62 0.23 -10.33 11.45
N HIS A 63 1.01 -9.30 11.79
CA HIS A 63 2.26 -9.00 11.11
C HIS A 63 3.30 -10.11 11.26
N ASP A 64 3.50 -10.64 12.47
CA ASP A 64 4.49 -11.69 12.70
C ASP A 64 4.11 -13.01 12.02
N VAL A 65 2.82 -13.36 12.02
CA VAL A 65 2.34 -14.60 11.38
C VAL A 65 2.27 -14.46 9.86
N VAL A 66 1.69 -13.37 9.35
CA VAL A 66 1.40 -13.24 7.91
C VAL A 66 2.57 -12.61 7.17
N PHE A 67 2.99 -11.39 7.56
CA PHE A 67 4.01 -10.65 6.80
C PHE A 67 5.42 -11.21 6.98
N LYS A 68 5.79 -11.67 8.18
CA LYS A 68 7.10 -12.29 8.43
C LYS A 68 7.12 -13.81 8.22
N GLY A 69 5.97 -14.48 8.33
CA GLY A 69 5.86 -15.95 8.30
C GLY A 69 5.34 -16.49 6.98
N ILE A 70 4.01 -16.41 6.77
CA ILE A 70 3.31 -17.07 5.66
C ILE A 70 3.72 -16.50 4.30
N LEU A 71 3.86 -15.17 4.20
CA LEU A 71 4.21 -14.55 2.94
C LEU A 71 5.67 -14.86 2.59
N SER A 72 5.86 -15.57 1.49
CA SER A 72 7.18 -15.71 0.87
C SER A 72 7.64 -14.35 0.30
N ARG A 73 8.95 -14.22 0.03
CA ARG A 73 9.55 -12.98 -0.52
C ARG A 73 8.94 -12.51 -1.86
N ASN A 74 8.11 -13.32 -2.52
CA ASN A 74 7.58 -13.05 -3.85
C ASN A 74 6.05 -13.03 -3.85
N THR A 75 5.44 -11.90 -3.50
CA THR A 75 4.06 -11.60 -3.88
C THR A 75 4.06 -10.91 -5.24
N SER A 76 3.25 -11.37 -6.19
CA SER A 76 3.17 -10.80 -7.55
C SER A 76 2.43 -9.46 -7.62
N GLY A 77 1.96 -8.94 -6.49
CA GLY A 77 1.21 -7.70 -6.37
C GLY A 77 1.46 -6.97 -5.05
N PRO A 78 0.89 -5.76 -4.89
CA PRO A 78 1.10 -4.93 -3.72
C PRO A 78 0.46 -5.51 -2.46
N LEU A 79 1.06 -5.22 -1.31
CA LEU A 79 0.49 -5.44 0.01
C LEU A 79 0.09 -4.08 0.61
N LEU A 80 -1.18 -3.92 0.97
CA LEU A 80 -1.71 -2.68 1.54
C LEU A 80 -2.08 -2.88 3.01
N SER A 81 -1.64 -1.96 3.87
CA SER A 81 -1.97 -1.95 5.30
C SER A 81 -2.08 -0.52 5.79
N TYR A 82 -3.25 -0.14 6.32
CA TYR A 82 -3.50 1.18 6.89
C TYR A 82 -4.64 1.10 7.93
N PRO A 83 -4.59 1.92 8.99
CA PRO A 83 -5.63 1.93 10.01
C PRO A 83 -6.90 2.64 9.51
N LEU A 84 -8.04 2.28 10.10
CA LEU A 84 -9.30 3.00 9.97
C LEU A 84 -9.80 3.33 11.37
N ASN A 85 -10.37 4.53 11.55
CA ASN A 85 -11.07 4.86 12.79
C ASN A 85 -12.36 4.04 12.86
N ARG A 86 -12.59 3.42 14.01
CA ARG A 86 -13.88 2.81 14.36
C ARG A 86 -14.55 3.81 15.31
N ASN A 87 -15.68 4.35 14.87
CA ASN A 87 -16.53 5.37 15.53
C ASN A 87 -16.19 5.70 16.98
#